data_AF-A0A916RTP6-F1
#
_entry.id   AF-A0A916RTP6-F1
#
_cell.length_a   1.000
_cell.length_b   1.000
_cell.length_c   1.000
_cell.angle_alpha   90.00
_cell.angle_beta   90.00
_cell.angle_gamma   90.00
#
_symmetry.space_group_name_H-M   'P 1'
#
loop_
_entity.id
_entity.type
_entity.pdbx_description
1 polymer ?
#
loop_
_entity_poly.entity_id
_entity_poly.type
_entity_poly.pdbx_seq_one_letter_code
_entity_poly.pdbx_strand_id
1 'polypeptide(L)'
;MSTGNRFSKSLGSNDFVDLIEKYTDRKEIESIVDNTLRLIEVPITVKDYDLHITASVGISLFPKDGDNRLTLLENAHSALYYVKERGGNNYQFYSNLKDVSLYKKYTLEKDIRNAIVNEEFELYYQPQVEPFSGIIKGAEALIRWNHHEWGLVLPGEFIPLAE
;
A
#
# COMPACT_ATOMS: atom_id res chain seq x y z
N MET A 1 31.62 14.66 -2.72
CA MET A 1 31.34 13.31 -3.27
C MET A 1 29.96 13.38 -3.92
N SER A 2 29.84 12.87 -5.14
CA SER A 2 28.80 13.18 -6.13
C SER A 2 27.37 13.22 -5.57
N THR A 3 26.81 14.41 -5.39
CA THR A 3 25.40 14.67 -5.07
C THR A 3 24.50 14.67 -6.32
N GLY A 4 24.99 14.19 -7.47
CA GLY A 4 24.32 14.33 -8.77
C GLY A 4 23.30 13.26 -9.15
N ASN A 5 23.14 12.20 -8.36
CA ASN A 5 22.36 11.02 -8.74
C ASN A 5 21.23 10.66 -7.74
N ARG A 6 20.98 11.50 -6.73
CA ARG A 6 19.91 11.27 -5.75
C ARG A 6 19.03 12.51 -5.66
N PHE A 7 17.73 12.34 -5.84
CA PHE A 7 16.74 13.42 -5.76
C PHE A 7 15.69 13.04 -4.74
N SER A 8 15.40 13.95 -3.81
CA SER A 8 14.42 13.75 -2.74
C SER A 8 13.29 14.78 -2.87
N LYS A 9 12.04 14.34 -2.71
CA LYS A 9 10.86 15.22 -2.75
C LYS A 9 9.84 14.82 -1.69
N SER A 10 9.32 15.80 -0.95
CA SER A 10 8.15 15.59 -0.09
C SER A 10 6.87 15.58 -0.92
N LEU A 11 5.98 14.64 -0.65
CA LEU A 11 4.65 14.55 -1.25
C LEU A 11 3.56 15.25 -0.41
N GLY A 12 3.90 15.67 0.81
CA GLY A 12 2.97 16.24 1.78
C GLY A 12 3.02 15.50 3.12
N SER A 13 2.60 16.19 4.18
CA SER A 13 2.53 15.76 5.59
C SER A 13 3.76 15.00 6.12
N ASN A 14 3.91 13.72 5.76
CA ASN A 14 4.88 12.76 6.27
C ASN A 14 5.35 11.76 5.20
N ASP A 15 5.03 11.98 3.92
CA ASP A 15 5.44 11.14 2.81
C ASP A 15 6.55 11.79 1.97
N PHE A 16 7.56 10.99 1.63
CA PHE A 16 8.74 11.41 0.87
C PHE A 16 9.06 10.38 -0.21
N VAL A 17 9.63 10.84 -1.32
CA VAL A 17 10.12 10.00 -2.41
C VAL A 17 11.58 10.33 -2.67
N ASP A 18 12.40 9.29 -2.69
CA ASP A 18 13.80 9.32 -3.11
C ASP A 18 13.95 8.62 -4.46
N LEU A 19 14.49 9.33 -5.45
CA LEU A 19 14.91 8.80 -6.74
C LEU A 19 16.44 8.67 -6.73
N ILE A 20 16.94 7.45 -6.95
CA ILE A 20 18.38 7.18 -7.07
C ILE A 20 18.64 6.72 -8.50
N GLU A 21 19.36 7.55 -9.25
CA GLU A 21 19.81 7.24 -10.60
C GLU A 21 21.17 6.52 -10.55
N LYS A 22 21.39 5.59 -11.49
CA LYS A 22 22.69 4.93 -11.71
C LYS A 22 23.32 4.38 -10.42
N TYR A 23 22.68 3.34 -9.87
CA TYR A 23 23.26 2.52 -8.81
C TYR A 23 24.06 1.35 -9.40
N THR A 24 25.04 0.86 -8.65
CA THR A 24 25.94 -0.22 -9.05
C THR A 24 25.27 -1.57 -8.87
N ASP A 25 24.71 -1.79 -7.69
CA ASP A 25 24.02 -3.02 -7.33
C ASP A 25 23.00 -2.78 -6.22
N ARG A 26 22.29 -3.85 -5.85
CA ARG A 26 21.27 -3.82 -4.78
C ARG A 26 21.87 -3.42 -3.41
N LYS A 27 23.12 -3.77 -3.13
CA LYS A 27 23.76 -3.50 -1.83
C LYS A 27 24.01 -2.01 -1.64
N GLU A 28 24.30 -1.29 -2.72
CA GLU A 28 24.39 0.17 -2.67
C GLU A 28 23.08 0.80 -2.18
N ILE A 29 21.94 0.35 -2.71
CA ILE A 29 20.61 0.82 -2.29
C ILE A 29 20.33 0.46 -0.83
N GLU A 30 20.62 -0.79 -0.42
CA GLU A 30 20.48 -1.24 0.97
C GLU A 30 21.31 -0.36 1.92
N SER A 31 22.57 -0.08 1.58
CA SER A 31 23.42 0.79 2.39
C SER A 31 22.90 2.23 2.49
N ILE A 32 22.31 2.76 1.43
CA ILE A 32 21.72 4.11 1.43
C ILE A 32 20.52 4.15 2.38
N VAL A 33 19.64 3.16 2.29
CA VAL A 33 18.41 3.07 3.10
C VAL A 33 18.76 2.83 4.57
N ASP A 34 19.67 1.90 4.86
CA ASP A 34 20.16 1.65 6.23
C ASP A 34 20.77 2.91 6.85
N ASN A 35 21.51 3.69 6.08
CA ASN A 35 22.05 4.97 6.57
C ASN A 35 20.94 6.00 6.81
N THR A 36 19.96 6.11 5.90
CA THR A 36 18.82 7.02 6.07
C THR A 36 17.99 6.66 7.31
N LEU A 37 17.66 5.40 7.52
CA LEU A 37 16.90 4.95 8.70
C LEU A 37 17.66 5.24 10.00
N ARG A 38 18.95 4.92 10.06
CA ARG A 38 19.80 5.22 11.23
C ARG A 38 19.86 6.70 11.56
N LEU A 39 19.89 7.57 10.55
CA LEU A 39 19.89 9.02 10.76
C LEU A 39 18.54 9.53 11.28
N ILE A 40 17.43 8.91 10.86
CA ILE A 40 16.08 9.26 11.31
C ILE A 40 15.84 8.81 12.76
N GLU A 41 16.44 7.70 13.19
CA GLU A 41 16.36 7.22 14.57
C GLU A 41 17.10 8.10 15.59
N VAL A 42 17.96 9.02 15.13
CA VAL A 42 18.62 9.99 16.01
C VAL A 42 17.55 10.94 16.60
N PRO A 43 17.43 11.02 17.94
CA PRO A 43 16.39 11.85 18.56
C PRO A 43 16.53 13.32 18.19
N ILE A 44 15.40 13.97 17.95
CA ILE A 44 15.35 15.40 17.65
C ILE A 44 14.83 16.12 18.89
N THR A 45 15.67 16.94 19.51
CA THR A 45 15.26 17.77 20.63
C THR A 45 14.43 18.95 20.14
N VAL A 46 13.18 19.04 20.59
CA VAL A 46 12.28 20.17 20.32
C VAL A 46 11.89 20.78 21.66
N LYS A 47 12.41 21.98 21.94
CA LYS A 47 12.38 22.61 23.27
C LYS A 47 13.12 21.72 24.28
N ASP A 48 12.39 21.17 25.25
CA ASP A 48 12.92 20.32 26.32
C ASP A 48 12.48 18.85 26.18
N TYR A 49 11.96 18.47 25.01
CA TYR A 49 11.49 17.12 24.73
C TYR A 49 12.32 16.48 23.63
N ASP A 50 12.80 15.26 23.89
CA ASP A 50 13.41 14.42 22.88
C ASP A 50 12.32 13.66 22.12
N LEU A 51 12.21 13.95 20.82
CA LEU A 51 11.28 13.26 19.93
C LEU A 51 12.02 12.12 19.22
N HIS A 52 11.50 10.91 19.39
CA HIS A 52 11.92 9.75 18.63
C HIS A 52 10.97 9.56 17.45
N ILE A 53 11.51 9.59 16.24
CA ILE A 53 10.76 9.32 15.02
C ILE A 53 11.35 8.11 14.31
N THR A 54 10.51 7.42 13.57
CA THR A 54 10.87 6.25 12.76
C THR A 54 10.41 6.47 11.33
N ALA A 55 11.04 5.80 10.38
CA ALA A 55 10.59 5.81 8.99
C ALA A 55 10.40 4.39 8.46
N SER A 56 9.46 4.25 7.54
CA SER A 56 9.26 3.02 6.77
C SER A 56 9.54 3.32 5.30
N VAL A 57 10.23 2.41 4.60
CA VAL A 57 10.67 2.65 3.22
C VAL A 57 10.24 1.50 2.30
N GLY A 58 9.51 1.83 1.24
CA GLY A 58 9.22 0.90 0.15
C GLY A 58 10.13 1.17 -1.05
N ILE A 59 10.68 0.13 -1.65
CA ILE A 59 11.71 0.24 -2.70
C ILE A 59 11.27 -0.52 -3.94
N SER A 60 11.27 0.15 -5.10
CA SER A 60 11.12 -0.46 -6.43
C SER A 60 12.35 -0.20 -7.30
N LEU A 61 12.78 -1.17 -8.09
CA LEU A 61 13.95 -1.07 -8.95
C LEU A 61 13.58 -1.11 -10.45
N PHE A 62 13.94 -0.08 -11.20
CA PHE A 62 13.92 -0.14 -12.66
C PHE A 62 15.07 -1.04 -13.18
N PRO A 63 14.85 -1.86 -14.23
CA PRO A 63 13.57 -2.15 -14.90
C PRO A 63 12.79 -3.33 -14.28
N LYS A 64 13.35 -3.97 -13.26
CA LYS A 64 12.84 -5.24 -12.70
C LYS A 64 11.41 -5.14 -12.14
N ASP A 65 11.11 -4.02 -11.49
CA ASP A 65 9.87 -3.78 -10.76
C ASP A 65 8.93 -2.81 -11.53
N GLY A 66 9.20 -2.57 -12.82
CA GLY A 66 8.40 -1.67 -13.66
C GLY A 66 9.23 -0.98 -14.73
N ASP A 67 8.60 -0.74 -15.88
CA ASP A 67 9.22 -0.09 -17.05
C ASP A 67 8.85 1.40 -17.19
N ASN A 68 7.92 1.89 -16.37
CA ASN A 68 7.44 3.26 -16.38
C ASN A 68 7.32 3.83 -14.96
N ARG A 69 7.28 5.17 -14.88
CA ARG A 69 7.27 5.91 -13.62
C ARG A 69 6.09 5.55 -12.71
N LEU A 70 4.88 5.41 -13.28
CA LEU A 70 3.68 5.16 -12.48
C LEU A 70 3.76 3.79 -11.82
N THR A 71 4.09 2.75 -12.60
CA THR A 71 4.25 1.39 -12.08
C THR A 71 5.32 1.30 -10.99
N LEU A 72 6.47 1.97 -11.17
CA LEU A 72 7.51 1.99 -10.14
C LEU A 72 7.03 2.64 -8.84
N LEU A 73 6.35 3.79 -8.93
CA LEU A 73 5.80 4.47 -7.75
C LEU A 73 4.75 3.62 -7.03
N GLU A 74 3.85 3.00 -7.77
CA GLU A 74 2.83 2.11 -7.20
C GLU A 74 3.45 0.90 -6.50
N ASN A 75 4.47 0.29 -7.11
CA ASN A 75 5.17 -0.86 -6.56
C ASN A 75 6.02 -0.50 -5.33
N ALA A 76 6.69 0.65 -5.34
CA ALA A 76 7.37 1.18 -4.16
C ALA A 76 6.37 1.45 -3.03
N HIS A 77 5.21 2.03 -3.34
CA HIS A 77 4.19 2.31 -2.34
C HIS A 77 3.57 1.02 -1.77
N SER A 78 3.33 0.00 -2.60
CA SER A 78 2.90 -1.32 -2.12
C SER A 78 3.92 -1.95 -1.17
N ALA A 79 5.22 -1.85 -1.49
CA ALA A 79 6.28 -2.30 -0.60
C ALA A 79 6.33 -1.50 0.72
N LEU A 80 6.09 -0.19 0.67
CA LEU A 80 5.98 0.66 1.86
C LEU A 80 4.79 0.24 2.73
N TYR A 81 3.63 -0.01 2.12
CA TYR A 81 2.44 -0.48 2.81
C TYR A 81 2.70 -1.80 3.55
N TYR A 82 3.37 -2.75 2.89
CA TYR A 82 3.79 -4.01 3.51
C TYR A 82 4.66 -3.81 4.76
N VAL A 83 5.57 -2.82 4.76
CA VAL A 83 6.38 -2.49 5.94
C VAL A 83 5.49 -1.94 7.06
N LYS A 84 4.58 -1.01 6.74
CA LYS A 84 3.67 -0.39 7.72
C LYS A 84 2.78 -1.45 8.40
N GLU A 85 2.22 -2.39 7.65
CA GLU A 85 1.40 -3.49 8.19
C GLU A 85 2.18 -4.44 9.12
N ARG A 86 3.52 -4.47 9.03
CA ARG A 86 4.38 -5.34 9.86
C ARG A 86 5.05 -4.62 11.03
N GLY A 87 4.53 -3.45 11.41
CA GLY A 87 5.01 -2.69 12.56
C GLY A 87 5.96 -1.54 12.21
N GLY A 88 6.23 -1.29 10.93
CA GLY A 88 7.01 -0.15 10.49
C GLY A 88 8.50 -0.24 10.78
N ASN A 89 9.15 0.93 10.86
CA ASN A 89 10.58 1.14 11.16
C ASN A 89 11.55 0.21 10.41
N ASN A 90 11.30 -0.03 9.12
CA ASN A 90 12.14 -0.90 8.30
C ASN A 90 12.00 -0.54 6.81
N TYR A 91 12.56 -1.35 5.93
CA TYR A 91 12.37 -1.23 4.49
C TYR A 91 12.00 -2.56 3.84
N GLN A 92 11.41 -2.47 2.65
CA GLN A 92 11.05 -3.63 1.84
C GLN A 92 11.27 -3.32 0.35
N PHE A 93 11.90 -4.27 -0.34
CA PHE A 93 11.92 -4.29 -1.80
C PHE A 93 10.63 -4.91 -2.34
N TYR A 94 10.05 -4.29 -3.37
CA TYR A 94 8.89 -4.81 -4.07
C TYR A 94 9.14 -6.22 -4.62
N SER A 95 10.27 -6.45 -5.30
CA SER A 95 10.61 -7.80 -5.80
C SER A 95 10.76 -8.90 -4.75
N ASN A 96 10.80 -8.55 -3.45
CA ASN A 96 10.82 -9.50 -2.36
C ASN A 96 9.43 -9.74 -1.75
N LEU A 97 8.39 -9.04 -2.21
CA LEU A 97 7.01 -9.30 -1.83
C LEU A 97 6.58 -10.64 -2.43
N LYS A 98 6.46 -11.65 -1.59
CA LYS A 98 5.88 -12.96 -1.95
C LYS A 98 4.39 -13.04 -1.58
N ASP A 99 3.87 -12.01 -0.93
CA ASP A 99 2.56 -12.03 -0.31
C ASP A 99 1.53 -11.31 -1.19
N VAL A 100 0.91 -12.10 -2.07
CA VAL A 100 -0.17 -11.64 -2.97
C VAL A 100 -1.35 -11.08 -2.16
N SER A 101 -1.58 -11.54 -0.93
CA SER A 101 -2.71 -11.09 -0.12
C SER A 101 -2.53 -9.64 0.37
N LEU A 102 -1.31 -9.27 0.77
CA LEU A 102 -0.98 -7.89 1.16
C LEU A 102 -0.99 -6.94 -0.04
N TYR A 103 -0.49 -7.38 -1.20
CA TYR A 103 -0.60 -6.62 -2.43
C TYR A 103 -2.06 -6.39 -2.81
N LYS A 104 -2.91 -7.43 -2.79
CA LYS A 104 -4.35 -7.32 -3.02
C LYS A 104 -4.98 -6.31 -2.05
N LYS A 105 -4.72 -6.43 -0.74
CA LYS A 105 -5.28 -5.51 0.27
C LYS A 105 -4.91 -4.05 -0.02
N TYR A 106 -3.64 -3.78 -0.33
CA TYR A 106 -3.18 -2.44 -0.72
C TYR A 106 -3.92 -1.92 -1.96
N THR A 107 -4.04 -2.74 -3.01
CA THR A 107 -4.75 -2.36 -4.23
C THR A 107 -6.22 -2.06 -3.96
N LEU A 108 -6.89 -2.91 -3.16
CA LEU A 108 -8.28 -2.68 -2.76
C LEU A 108 -8.43 -1.39 -1.95
N GLU A 109 -7.54 -1.10 -1.00
CA GLU A 109 -7.61 0.14 -0.21
C GLU A 109 -7.40 1.40 -1.07
N LYS A 110 -6.51 1.32 -2.07
CA LYS A 110 -6.29 2.40 -3.04
C LYS A 110 -7.53 2.64 -3.90
N ASP A 111 -8.15 1.57 -4.39
CA ASP A 111 -9.17 1.63 -5.42
C ASP A 111 -10.59 1.82 -4.87
N ILE A 112 -10.86 1.46 -3.61
CA ILE A 112 -12.20 1.52 -3.00
C ILE A 112 -12.83 2.91 -3.06
N ARG A 113 -12.02 3.97 -2.97
CA ARG A 113 -12.49 5.36 -3.07
C ARG A 113 -13.03 5.70 -4.46
N ASN A 114 -12.43 5.11 -5.49
CA ASN A 114 -12.83 5.33 -6.89
C ASN A 114 -13.90 4.32 -7.34
N ALA A 115 -14.03 3.18 -6.66
CA ALA A 115 -14.98 2.13 -7.00
C ALA A 115 -16.45 2.62 -7.03
N ILE A 116 -16.80 3.62 -6.20
CA ILE A 116 -18.12 4.27 -6.25
C ILE A 116 -18.30 5.05 -7.55
N VAL A 117 -17.30 5.83 -7.94
CA VAL A 117 -17.32 6.68 -9.15
C VAL A 117 -17.30 5.81 -10.41
N ASN A 118 -16.61 4.67 -10.36
CA ASN A 118 -16.50 3.72 -11.46
C ASN A 118 -17.69 2.74 -11.54
N GLU A 119 -18.69 2.86 -10.68
CA GLU A 119 -19.86 1.95 -10.62
C GLU A 119 -19.48 0.47 -10.46
N GLU A 120 -18.42 0.19 -9.70
CA GLU A 120 -17.88 -1.17 -9.52
C GLU A 120 -18.63 -1.96 -8.42
N PHE A 121 -19.50 -1.31 -7.65
CA PHE A 121 -20.31 -1.96 -6.63
C PHE A 121 -21.66 -2.42 -7.16
N GLU A 122 -22.03 -3.65 -6.83
CA GLU A 122 -23.34 -4.23 -7.17
C GLU A 122 -24.03 -4.83 -5.93
N LEU A 123 -25.35 -5.03 -6.01
CA LEU A 123 -26.15 -5.62 -4.94
C LEU A 123 -26.64 -7.00 -5.37
N TYR A 124 -26.29 -8.00 -4.57
CA TYR A 124 -26.88 -9.33 -4.66
C TYR A 124 -28.01 -9.44 -3.64
N TYR A 125 -29.02 -10.24 -3.95
CA TYR A 125 -30.19 -10.40 -3.08
C TYR A 125 -30.30 -11.85 -2.63
N GLN A 126 -30.17 -12.07 -1.32
CA GLN A 126 -30.36 -13.39 -0.72
C GLN A 126 -31.80 -13.50 -0.17
N PRO A 127 -32.63 -14.41 -0.69
CA PRO A 127 -34.02 -14.53 -0.26
C PRO A 127 -34.13 -15.04 1.18
N GLN A 128 -35.04 -14.44 1.94
CA GLN A 128 -35.42 -14.89 3.28
C GLN A 128 -36.76 -15.63 3.18
N VAL A 129 -36.74 -16.92 3.50
CA VAL A 129 -37.90 -17.82 3.35
C VAL A 129 -38.48 -18.17 4.72
N GLU A 130 -39.81 -18.19 4.81
CA GLU A 130 -40.51 -18.71 5.99
C GLU A 130 -40.32 -20.23 6.06
N PRO A 131 -39.74 -20.79 7.15
CA PRO A 131 -39.29 -22.20 7.17
C PRO A 131 -40.39 -23.24 6.95
N PHE A 132 -41.62 -22.94 7.39
CA PHE A 132 -42.73 -23.90 7.35
C PHE A 132 -43.55 -23.84 6.06
N SER A 133 -43.66 -22.67 5.43
CA SER A 133 -44.46 -22.49 4.20
C SER A 133 -43.62 -22.42 2.93
N GLY A 134 -42.32 -22.16 3.04
CA GLY A 134 -41.44 -21.92 1.89
C GLY A 134 -41.69 -20.57 1.20
N ILE A 135 -42.58 -19.73 1.72
CA ILE A 135 -42.90 -18.42 1.13
C ILE A 135 -41.73 -17.46 1.36
N ILE A 136 -41.28 -16.78 0.30
CA ILE A 136 -40.32 -15.68 0.40
C ILE A 136 -40.97 -14.50 1.11
N LYS A 137 -40.40 -14.07 2.24
CA LYS A 137 -40.87 -12.92 3.04
C LYS A 137 -40.10 -11.63 2.74
N GLY A 138 -38.92 -11.75 2.14
CA GLY A 138 -38.06 -10.62 1.82
C GLY A 138 -36.73 -11.10 1.22
N ALA A 139 -35.79 -10.18 1.07
CA ALA A 139 -34.43 -10.48 0.68
C ALA A 139 -33.44 -9.56 1.41
N GLU A 140 -32.28 -10.10 1.77
CA GLU A 140 -31.15 -9.34 2.27
C GLU A 140 -30.34 -8.81 1.08
N ALA A 141 -30.04 -7.51 1.09
CA ALA A 141 -29.17 -6.89 0.08
C ALA A 141 -27.71 -7.02 0.53
N LEU A 142 -26.92 -7.70 -0.29
CA LEU A 142 -25.52 -8.00 -0.02
C LEU A 142 -24.65 -7.30 -1.06
N ILE A 143 -23.87 -6.31 -0.61
CA ILE A 143 -22.96 -5.59 -1.50
C ILE A 143 -21.86 -6.51 -2.05
N ARG A 144 -21.43 -6.26 -3.27
CA ARG A 144 -20.34 -6.94 -3.96
C ARG A 144 -19.51 -5.90 -4.70
N TRP A 145 -18.22 -6.15 -4.86
CA TRP A 145 -17.33 -5.27 -5.61
C TRP A 145 -16.74 -6.03 -6.79
N ASN A 146 -17.10 -5.63 -8.01
CA ASN A 146 -16.50 -6.12 -9.25
C ASN A 146 -15.25 -5.31 -9.58
N HIS A 147 -14.13 -5.70 -8.99
CA HIS A 147 -12.84 -5.07 -9.22
C HIS A 147 -12.27 -5.46 -10.58
N HIS A 148 -11.74 -4.48 -11.33
CA HIS A 148 -11.18 -4.70 -12.67
C HIS A 148 -10.03 -5.74 -12.71
N GLU A 149 -9.11 -5.69 -11.73
CA GLU A 149 -8.01 -6.66 -11.59
C GLU A 149 -8.41 -7.96 -10.84
N TRP A 150 -9.15 -7.85 -9.74
CA TRP A 150 -9.39 -8.97 -8.80
C TRP A 150 -10.73 -9.70 -8.97
N GLY A 151 -11.57 -9.23 -9.91
CA GLY A 151 -12.91 -9.79 -10.11
C GLY A 151 -13.84 -9.51 -8.94
N LEU A 152 -14.69 -10.49 -8.61
CA LEU A 152 -15.67 -10.37 -7.54
C LEU A 152 -14.99 -10.43 -6.15
N VAL A 153 -14.89 -9.29 -5.49
CA VAL A 153 -14.37 -9.13 -4.13
C VAL A 153 -15.53 -9.16 -3.12
N LEU A 154 -15.38 -9.97 -2.07
CA LEU A 154 -16.44 -10.18 -1.09
C LEU A 154 -16.42 -9.11 0.03
N PRO A 155 -17.57 -8.80 0.66
CA PRO A 155 -17.68 -7.80 1.72
C PRO A 155 -16.64 -7.90 2.83
N GLY A 156 -16.31 -9.12 3.27
CA GLY A 156 -15.33 -9.34 4.33
C GLY A 156 -13.91 -8.88 3.99
N GLU A 157 -13.59 -8.70 2.70
CA GLU A 157 -12.26 -8.24 2.25
C GLU A 157 -12.17 -6.71 2.16
N PHE A 158 -13.27 -6.02 1.83
CA PHE A 158 -13.22 -4.58 1.54
C PHE A 158 -13.97 -3.68 2.54
N ILE A 159 -14.96 -4.19 3.29
CA ILE A 159 -15.64 -3.39 4.32
C ILE A 159 -14.65 -2.87 5.37
N PRO A 160 -13.70 -3.67 5.91
CA PRO A 160 -12.73 -3.16 6.88
C PRO A 160 -11.76 -2.11 6.32
N LEU A 161 -11.68 -1.96 4.99
CA LEU A 161 -10.84 -0.95 4.33
C LEU A 161 -11.59 0.39 4.14
N ALA A 162 -12.92 0.37 4.31
CA ALA A 162 -13.78 1.54 4.19
C ALA A 162 -14.03 2.27 5.52
N GLU A 163 -13.85 1.58 6.66
CA GLU A 163 -14.01 2.10 8.02
C GLU A 163 -12.81 2.97 8.47
#